data_AF-A0A0D3I7Z6-F1
#
_entry.id   AF-A0A0D3I7Z6-F1
#
_cell.length_a   1.000
_cell.length_b   1.000
_cell.length_c   1.000
_cell.angle_alpha   90.00
_cell.angle_beta   90.00
_cell.angle_gamma   90.00
#
_symmetry.space_group_name_H-M   'P 1'
#
loop_
_entity.id
_entity.type
_entity.pdbx_description
1 polymer ?
#
loop_
_entity_poly.entity_id
_entity_poly.type
_entity_poly.pdbx_seq_one_letter_code
_entity_poly.pdbx_strand_id
1 'polypeptide(L)'
;MPDPFERCAPFQPSSCLCSELRLNTSSKVPLPACRPTVACGRAASKRSVFGAAGAAGNATIAILYGFQRERTRNSFTRAPLASYLKDMTLIMRLVLSLRAVDTALPIQLLVSGERHRRFEARLAARGVKIRGVSSPALPRWANAWHSGSFSKLAALGLLGYDRVIVLDVDCVVLRNIDHLAFAPAPGFVYRRKLREKCTSRAGLKWELSSGVMVLQPGATESNRMLRLMRQRAEQRHIVGDGGDQSIWRIFWSRVFELPAAYNAYKTDAVPSWRRVKGAESHDIFVLHDIWPVRWWAGWRAKAGAELFDQLRSLSRQAAGEWNMMEPRRVCYRKDVINVCEFEDQWQGEGMAMGEG
;
A
#
# COMPACT_ATOMS: atom_id res chain seq x y z
N MET A 1 -38.81 10.24 4.78
CA MET A 1 -37.39 10.23 5.19
C MET A 1 -36.61 9.49 4.11
N PRO A 2 -35.45 9.99 3.65
CA PRO A 2 -34.64 9.27 2.67
C PRO A 2 -34.25 7.89 3.22
N ASP A 3 -34.16 6.91 2.32
CA ASP A 3 -33.83 5.53 2.66
C ASP A 3 -32.48 5.50 3.40
N PRO A 4 -32.36 4.89 4.60
CA PRO A 4 -31.08 4.74 5.28
C PRO A 4 -29.99 4.06 4.42
N PHE A 5 -30.38 3.32 3.37
CA PHE A 5 -29.45 2.75 2.39
C PHE A 5 -28.98 3.73 1.30
N GLU A 6 -29.67 4.84 1.07
CA GLU A 6 -29.28 5.87 0.09
C GLU A 6 -28.00 6.59 0.52
N ARG A 7 -27.77 6.74 1.83
CA ARG A 7 -26.50 7.24 2.42
C ARG A 7 -25.31 6.31 2.19
N CYS A 8 -25.57 5.12 1.68
CA CYS A 8 -24.58 4.12 1.34
C CYS A 8 -24.57 3.78 -0.14
N ALA A 9 -25.00 4.72 -0.98
CA ALA A 9 -24.79 4.63 -2.42
C ALA A 9 -23.35 4.18 -2.72
N PRO A 10 -23.18 3.28 -3.70
CA PRO A 10 -21.84 2.89 -4.13
C PRO A 10 -21.05 4.12 -4.57
N PHE A 11 -19.75 4.12 -4.28
CA PHE A 11 -18.88 5.18 -4.74
C PHE A 11 -18.58 5.03 -6.23
N GLN A 12 -18.62 6.15 -6.94
CA GLN A 12 -18.09 6.18 -8.30
C GLN A 12 -16.57 6.07 -8.25
N PRO A 13 -15.94 5.47 -9.26
CA PRO A 13 -14.48 5.49 -9.40
C PRO A 13 -13.91 6.92 -9.34
N SER A 14 -14.63 7.89 -9.91
CA SER A 14 -14.29 9.31 -9.94
C SER A 14 -14.64 10.09 -8.66
N SER A 15 -15.26 9.45 -7.67
CA SER A 15 -15.73 10.13 -6.46
C SER A 15 -14.58 10.58 -5.56
N CYS A 16 -14.74 11.77 -5.01
CA CYS A 16 -13.89 12.36 -3.97
C CYS A 16 -14.75 12.64 -2.73
N LEU A 17 -14.85 11.61 -1.90
CA LEU A 17 -15.84 11.46 -0.83
C LEU A 17 -15.74 12.54 0.23
N CYS A 18 -14.53 12.94 0.61
CA CYS A 18 -14.34 13.98 1.59
C CYS A 18 -14.87 15.34 1.10
N SER A 19 -14.59 15.66 -0.16
CA SER A 19 -14.98 16.92 -0.80
C SER A 19 -16.47 16.95 -1.15
N GLU A 20 -17.02 15.84 -1.63
CA GLU A 20 -18.43 15.72 -2.04
C GLU A 20 -19.39 15.74 -0.84
N LEU A 21 -19.05 15.04 0.25
CA LEU A 21 -19.94 14.86 1.39
C LEU A 21 -19.82 15.96 2.44
N ARG A 22 -18.95 16.96 2.22
CA ARG A 22 -18.61 18.04 3.18
C ARG A 22 -18.52 17.48 4.61
N LEU A 23 -17.73 16.43 4.76
CA LEU A 23 -17.81 15.52 5.90
C LEU A 23 -17.92 16.27 7.23
N ASN A 24 -19.12 16.23 7.81
CA ASN A 24 -19.41 16.87 9.07
C ASN A 24 -18.71 16.07 10.19
N THR A 25 -18.18 16.80 11.17
CA THR A 25 -17.14 16.43 12.17
C THR A 25 -17.48 15.30 13.16
N SER A 26 -18.47 14.46 12.89
CA SER A 26 -18.90 13.38 13.81
C SER A 26 -17.92 12.20 13.90
N SER A 27 -16.87 12.17 13.06
CA SER A 27 -15.74 11.27 13.28
C SER A 27 -15.01 11.68 14.57
N LYS A 28 -14.96 10.78 15.56
CA LYS A 28 -14.11 10.93 16.75
C LYS A 28 -12.61 11.05 16.42
N VAL A 29 -12.23 10.80 15.16
CA VAL A 29 -10.85 10.92 14.68
C VAL A 29 -10.75 12.22 13.87
N PRO A 30 -9.87 13.16 14.25
CA PRO A 30 -9.59 14.31 13.42
C PRO A 30 -9.00 13.85 12.09
N LEU A 31 -9.60 14.29 10.99
CA LEU A 31 -9.09 14.10 9.63
C LEU A 31 -8.66 15.47 9.10
N PRO A 32 -7.64 15.54 8.22
CA PRO A 32 -7.28 16.78 7.58
C PRO A 32 -8.44 17.28 6.71
N ALA A 33 -8.53 18.61 6.56
CA ALA A 33 -9.38 19.20 5.54
C ALA A 33 -8.92 18.72 4.16
N CYS A 34 -9.86 18.40 3.29
CA CYS A 34 -9.57 17.94 1.93
C CYS A 34 -9.91 19.03 0.91
N ARG A 35 -9.16 19.02 -0.20
CA ARG A 35 -9.50 19.74 -1.42
C ARG A 35 -9.53 18.75 -2.58
N PRO A 36 -10.58 18.70 -3.41
CA PRO A 36 -10.62 17.76 -4.52
C PRO A 36 -9.51 18.11 -5.51
N THR A 37 -8.85 17.08 -6.04
CA THR A 37 -7.99 17.25 -7.22
C THR A 37 -8.85 17.47 -8.47
N VAL A 38 -8.21 17.91 -9.57
CA VAL A 38 -8.87 18.05 -10.87
C VAL A 38 -9.35 16.73 -11.47
N ALA A 39 -8.92 15.59 -10.90
CA ALA A 39 -9.38 14.25 -11.24
C ALA A 39 -10.72 13.88 -10.60
N CYS A 40 -11.18 14.61 -9.59
CA CYS A 40 -12.47 14.40 -8.95
C CYS A 40 -13.63 14.77 -9.88
N GLY A 41 -14.71 13.98 -9.87
CA GLY A 41 -15.95 14.29 -10.60
C GLY A 41 -15.87 14.13 -12.13
N ARG A 42 -14.68 13.87 -12.69
CA ARG A 42 -14.52 13.45 -14.08
C ARG A 42 -14.43 11.94 -14.11
N ALA A 43 -15.22 11.29 -14.98
CA ALA A 43 -14.96 9.89 -15.30
C ALA A 43 -13.47 9.77 -15.66
N ALA A 44 -12.76 8.90 -14.95
CA ALA A 44 -11.31 8.79 -15.05
C ALA A 44 -10.85 8.28 -16.44
N SER A 45 -11.79 8.09 -17.38
CA SER A 45 -11.60 7.61 -18.74
C SER A 45 -11.03 8.62 -19.74
N LYS A 46 -10.79 9.89 -19.36
CA LYS A 46 -10.19 10.88 -20.28
C LYS A 46 -8.72 11.14 -19.96
N ARG A 47 -7.84 10.61 -20.83
CA ARG A 47 -6.36 10.65 -20.89
C ARG A 47 -5.64 12.00 -20.65
N SER A 48 -6.30 13.08 -20.22
CA SER A 48 -5.72 14.43 -20.22
C SER A 48 -5.88 15.23 -18.93
N VAL A 49 -6.34 14.62 -17.82
CA VAL A 49 -6.77 15.41 -16.64
C VAL A 49 -5.65 16.23 -15.99
N PHE A 50 -4.39 15.81 -16.10
CA PHE A 50 -3.25 16.55 -15.56
C PHE A 50 -2.41 17.30 -16.61
N GLY A 51 -2.96 17.49 -17.82
CA GLY A 51 -2.28 18.18 -18.92
C GLY A 51 -1.25 17.29 -19.65
N ALA A 52 -1.04 17.56 -20.94
CA ALA A 52 0.01 16.92 -21.71
C ALA A 52 1.37 17.40 -21.20
N ALA A 53 2.09 16.46 -20.58
CA ALA A 53 3.53 16.43 -20.34
C ALA A 53 4.33 17.68 -20.74
N GLY A 54 4.41 18.66 -19.84
CA GLY A 54 5.75 19.17 -19.54
C GLY A 54 6.56 17.98 -19.01
N ALA A 55 7.87 17.90 -19.30
CA ALA A 55 8.71 16.83 -18.77
C ALA A 55 8.38 16.64 -17.28
N ALA A 56 7.81 15.49 -16.93
CA ALA A 56 7.45 15.21 -15.54
C ALA A 56 8.70 15.52 -14.72
N GLY A 57 8.58 16.47 -13.78
CA GLY A 57 9.66 16.78 -12.86
C GLY A 57 10.19 15.48 -12.24
N ASN A 58 11.36 15.49 -11.63
CA ASN A 58 12.03 14.27 -11.19
C ASN A 58 11.11 13.48 -10.24
N ALA A 59 10.42 12.46 -10.75
CA ALA A 59 9.34 11.75 -10.06
C ALA A 59 9.63 10.26 -10.02
N THR A 60 9.05 9.58 -9.03
CA THR A 60 9.30 8.15 -8.81
C THR A 60 8.12 7.49 -8.12
N ILE A 61 7.97 6.19 -8.37
CA ILE A 61 7.11 5.32 -7.58
C ILE A 61 7.96 4.71 -6.45
N ALA A 62 7.54 4.89 -5.21
CA ALA A 62 8.22 4.37 -4.04
C ALA A 62 7.35 3.31 -3.33
N ILE A 63 7.91 2.12 -3.18
CA ILE A 63 7.37 1.05 -2.36
C ILE A 63 8.22 1.03 -1.09
N LEU A 64 7.60 1.10 0.09
CA LEU A 64 8.33 1.12 1.36
C LEU A 64 7.99 -0.13 2.17
N TYR A 65 9.02 -0.85 2.58
CA TYR A 65 8.90 -2.10 3.29
C TYR A 65 9.80 -2.13 4.51
N GLY A 66 9.21 -2.36 5.68
CA GLY A 66 9.94 -2.55 6.94
C GLY A 66 9.71 -3.94 7.46
N PHE A 67 10.78 -4.70 7.71
CA PHE A 67 10.69 -6.02 8.29
C PHE A 67 11.41 -6.07 9.64
N GLN A 68 10.69 -6.50 10.67
CA GLN A 68 11.22 -6.76 12.00
C GLN A 68 10.73 -8.14 12.41
N ARG A 69 11.66 -9.08 12.57
CA ARG A 69 11.39 -10.49 12.85
C ARG A 69 10.51 -10.67 14.08
N GLU A 70 10.74 -9.87 15.12
CA GLU A 70 10.07 -9.90 16.41
C GLU A 70 8.66 -9.29 16.36
N ARG A 71 8.31 -8.58 15.28
CA ARG A 71 7.03 -7.87 15.12
C ARG A 71 6.21 -8.36 13.93
N THR A 72 6.45 -9.60 13.51
CA THR A 72 5.59 -10.24 12.51
C THR A 72 4.18 -10.51 13.06
N ARG A 73 3.23 -10.77 12.16
CA ARG A 73 1.86 -11.13 12.57
C ARG A 73 1.90 -12.43 13.38
N ASN A 74 0.96 -12.62 14.31
CA ASN A 74 0.89 -13.83 15.14
C ASN A 74 0.93 -15.15 14.34
N SER A 75 0.37 -15.16 13.13
CA SER A 75 0.41 -16.33 12.23
C SER A 75 1.80 -16.67 11.69
N PHE A 76 2.78 -15.77 11.83
CA PHE A 76 4.16 -15.89 11.35
C PHE A 76 5.20 -15.82 12.47
N THR A 77 4.81 -15.71 13.74
CA THR A 77 5.77 -15.63 14.86
C THR A 77 6.72 -16.84 14.90
N ARG A 78 6.26 -18.03 14.49
CA ARG A 78 7.07 -19.25 14.40
C ARG A 78 7.90 -19.35 13.11
N ALA A 79 7.59 -18.55 12.10
CA ALA A 79 8.29 -18.54 10.82
C ALA A 79 8.34 -17.10 10.25
N PRO A 80 9.09 -16.17 10.87
CA PRO A 80 9.07 -14.77 10.47
C PRO A 80 9.49 -14.55 9.01
N LEU A 81 10.46 -15.34 8.53
CA LEU A 81 10.90 -15.33 7.14
C LEU A 81 9.75 -15.64 6.16
N ALA A 82 8.79 -16.49 6.53
CA ALA A 82 7.61 -16.73 5.70
C ALA A 82 6.72 -15.49 5.55
N SER A 83 6.67 -14.62 6.58
CA SER A 83 6.02 -13.30 6.45
C SER A 83 6.78 -12.43 5.45
N TYR A 84 8.11 -12.38 5.56
CA TYR A 84 8.94 -11.62 4.64
C TYR A 84 8.75 -12.07 3.19
N LEU A 85 8.81 -13.38 2.93
CA LEU A 85 8.64 -13.94 1.60
C LEU A 85 7.24 -13.70 1.03
N LYS A 86 6.22 -13.76 1.88
CA LYS A 86 4.86 -13.40 1.50
C LYS A 86 4.79 -11.95 1.04
N ASP A 87 5.37 -11.02 1.79
CA ASP A 87 5.36 -9.60 1.42
C ASP A 87 6.21 -9.33 0.17
N MET A 88 7.36 -9.98 0.01
CA MET A 88 8.17 -9.92 -1.22
C MET A 88 7.41 -10.43 -2.45
N THR A 89 6.56 -11.44 -2.28
CA THR A 89 5.67 -11.92 -3.35
C THR A 89 4.65 -10.84 -3.74
N LEU A 90 4.10 -10.12 -2.77
CA LEU A 90 3.18 -9.01 -3.04
C LEU A 90 3.89 -7.84 -3.73
N ILE A 91 5.10 -7.49 -3.28
CA ILE A 91 5.94 -6.47 -3.93
C ILE A 91 6.26 -6.86 -5.37
N MET A 92 6.65 -8.12 -5.63
CA MET A 92 6.90 -8.60 -7.00
C MET A 92 5.64 -8.49 -7.85
N ARG A 93 4.48 -8.86 -7.31
CA ARG A 93 3.19 -8.70 -8.01
C ARG A 93 2.91 -7.24 -8.36
N LEU A 94 3.16 -6.31 -7.43
CA LEU A 94 3.02 -4.88 -7.66
C LEU A 94 3.97 -4.40 -8.78
N VAL A 95 5.25 -4.80 -8.73
CA VAL A 95 6.24 -4.46 -9.77
C VAL A 95 5.82 -4.98 -11.13
N LEU A 96 5.38 -6.23 -11.23
CA LEU A 96 4.87 -6.80 -12.48
C LEU A 96 3.65 -6.03 -13.00
N SER A 97 2.75 -5.61 -12.11
CA SER A 97 1.57 -4.82 -12.49
C SER A 97 1.92 -3.43 -13.02
N LEU A 98 2.92 -2.77 -12.41
CA LEU A 98 3.44 -1.48 -12.86
C LEU A 98 4.07 -1.59 -14.25
N ARG A 99 4.81 -2.68 -14.51
CA ARG A 99 5.38 -2.95 -15.84
C ARG A 99 4.30 -3.28 -16.87
N ALA A 100 3.28 -4.03 -16.49
CA ALA A 100 2.18 -4.38 -17.40
C ALA A 100 1.33 -3.18 -17.85
N VAL A 101 1.41 -2.04 -17.13
CA VAL A 101 0.77 -0.78 -17.52
C VAL A 101 1.75 0.23 -18.10
N ASP A 102 2.95 -0.23 -18.47
CA ASP A 102 4.01 0.55 -19.11
C ASP A 102 4.36 1.83 -18.34
N THR A 103 4.54 1.75 -17.02
CA THR A 103 5.04 2.91 -16.26
C THR A 103 6.43 3.33 -16.77
N ALA A 104 6.56 4.62 -17.07
CA ALA A 104 7.84 5.26 -17.40
C ALA A 104 8.57 5.75 -16.14
N LEU A 105 7.88 5.81 -15.00
CA LEU A 105 8.48 6.28 -13.75
C LEU A 105 9.45 5.25 -13.16
N PRO A 106 10.61 5.69 -12.63
CA PRO A 106 11.49 4.83 -11.87
C PRO A 106 10.76 4.21 -10.67
N ILE A 107 10.92 2.89 -10.50
CA ILE A 107 10.38 2.14 -9.37
C ILE A 107 11.49 1.97 -8.33
N GLN A 108 11.21 2.41 -7.11
CA GLN A 108 12.11 2.29 -5.97
C GLN A 108 11.50 1.43 -4.88
N LEU A 109 12.33 0.57 -4.28
CA LEU A 109 12.00 -0.15 -3.07
C LEU A 109 12.88 0.34 -1.93
N LEU A 110 12.26 0.97 -0.93
CA LEU A 110 12.93 1.41 0.27
C LEU A 110 12.73 0.37 1.37
N VAL A 111 13.82 -0.25 1.81
CA VAL A 111 13.81 -1.32 2.81
C VAL A 111 14.39 -0.85 4.13
N SER A 112 13.76 -1.24 5.23
CA SER A 112 14.27 -0.98 6.59
C SER A 112 14.14 -2.22 7.48
N GLY A 113 14.91 -2.25 8.57
CA GLY A 113 14.95 -3.39 9.50
C GLY A 113 15.82 -4.54 8.98
N GLU A 114 15.40 -5.77 9.24
CA GLU A 114 16.10 -6.97 8.77
C GLU A 114 15.95 -7.12 7.25
N ARG A 115 17.06 -7.39 6.57
CA ARG A 115 17.16 -7.40 5.11
C ARG A 115 17.67 -8.73 4.61
N HIS A 116 17.08 -9.21 3.51
CA HIS A 116 17.49 -10.44 2.86
C HIS A 116 17.86 -10.15 1.40
N ARG A 117 19.13 -9.80 1.17
CA ARG A 117 19.66 -9.36 -0.12
C ARG A 117 19.37 -10.34 -1.26
N ARG A 118 19.38 -11.64 -0.99
CA ARG A 118 19.06 -12.70 -1.97
C ARG A 118 17.68 -12.49 -2.61
N PHE A 119 16.67 -12.15 -1.81
CA PHE A 119 15.31 -11.92 -2.32
C PHE A 119 15.18 -10.53 -2.95
N GLU A 120 15.82 -9.53 -2.35
CA GLU A 120 15.90 -8.16 -2.91
C GLU A 120 16.53 -8.16 -4.32
N ALA A 121 17.60 -8.92 -4.55
CA ALA A 121 18.30 -8.99 -5.84
C ALA A 121 17.38 -9.36 -7.01
N ARG A 122 16.31 -10.14 -6.77
CA ARG A 122 15.32 -10.50 -7.80
C ARG A 122 14.44 -9.33 -8.22
N LEU A 123 14.08 -8.48 -7.27
CA LEU A 123 13.38 -7.23 -7.58
C LEU A 123 14.33 -6.27 -8.32
N ALA A 124 15.60 -6.22 -7.91
CA ALA A 124 16.61 -5.42 -8.62
C ALA A 124 16.81 -5.88 -10.07
N ALA A 125 16.80 -7.19 -10.33
CA ALA A 125 16.85 -7.76 -11.68
C ALA A 125 15.64 -7.36 -12.57
N ARG A 126 14.55 -6.84 -11.97
CA ARG A 126 13.40 -6.26 -12.68
C ARG A 126 13.47 -4.73 -12.81
N GLY A 127 14.66 -4.17 -12.64
CA GLY A 127 14.93 -2.73 -12.74
C GLY A 127 14.37 -1.93 -11.56
N VAL A 128 14.14 -2.57 -10.40
CA VAL A 128 13.74 -1.86 -9.17
C VAL A 128 14.99 -1.34 -8.47
N LYS A 129 15.07 -0.04 -8.21
CA LYS A 129 16.18 0.53 -7.43
C LYS A 129 15.92 0.33 -5.94
N ILE A 130 16.73 -0.51 -5.31
CA ILE A 130 16.60 -0.84 -3.89
C ILE A 130 17.51 0.05 -3.06
N ARG A 131 16.97 0.66 -1.99
CA ARG A 131 17.75 1.47 -1.05
C ARG A 131 17.41 1.11 0.39
N GLY A 132 18.43 1.05 1.24
CA GLY A 132 18.23 0.99 2.67
C GLY A 132 17.77 2.35 3.20
N VAL A 133 16.79 2.35 4.11
CA VAL A 133 16.35 3.55 4.82
C VAL A 133 16.22 3.28 6.30
N SER A 134 16.44 4.31 7.11
CA SER A 134 16.16 4.23 8.55
C SER A 134 14.66 4.31 8.79
N SER A 135 14.11 3.37 9.57
CA SER A 135 12.76 3.47 10.08
C SER A 135 12.78 4.36 11.34
N PRO A 136 11.80 5.25 11.55
CA PRO A 136 11.70 5.96 12.81
C PRO A 136 11.48 4.99 13.97
N ALA A 137 11.90 5.38 15.16
CA ALA A 137 11.58 4.63 16.38
C ALA A 137 10.06 4.44 16.48
N LEU A 138 9.65 3.18 16.69
CA LEU A 138 8.24 2.85 16.76
C LEU A 138 7.63 3.36 18.07
N PRO A 139 6.46 4.00 18.02
CA PRO A 139 5.78 4.43 19.22
C PRO A 139 5.27 3.23 20.02
N ARG A 140 5.09 3.39 21.35
CA ARG A 140 4.62 2.32 22.25
C ARG A 140 3.24 1.79 21.87
N TRP A 141 2.39 2.64 21.30
CA TRP A 141 1.06 2.28 20.82
C TRP A 141 1.06 1.58 19.45
N ALA A 142 2.20 1.50 18.75
CA ALA A 142 2.27 0.88 17.43
C ALA A 142 1.81 -0.57 17.51
N ASN A 143 0.85 -0.93 16.67
CA ASN A 143 0.42 -2.30 16.53
C ASN A 143 1.56 -3.11 15.88
N ALA A 144 1.94 -4.24 16.47
CA ALA A 144 2.97 -5.12 15.90
C ALA A 144 2.69 -5.45 14.43
N TRP A 145 1.42 -5.72 14.08
CA TRP A 145 1.00 -5.97 12.70
C TRP A 145 1.35 -4.81 11.75
N HIS A 146 1.17 -3.56 12.18
CA HIS A 146 1.42 -2.40 11.33
C HIS A 146 2.81 -1.77 11.53
N SER A 147 3.68 -2.39 12.33
CA SER A 147 4.99 -1.83 12.66
C SER A 147 5.85 -1.53 11.43
N GLY A 148 5.87 -2.42 10.43
CA GLY A 148 6.61 -2.23 9.20
C GLY A 148 6.13 -1.04 8.36
N SER A 149 4.86 -0.64 8.50
CA SER A 149 4.25 0.39 7.68
C SER A 149 4.76 1.80 8.00
N PHE A 150 5.33 2.01 9.19
CA PHE A 150 6.01 3.27 9.55
C PHE A 150 7.21 3.58 8.68
N SER A 151 7.76 2.59 7.96
CA SER A 151 8.82 2.81 6.97
C SER A 151 8.37 3.77 5.87
N LYS A 152 7.05 3.85 5.58
CA LYS A 152 6.48 4.79 4.60
C LYS A 152 6.84 6.25 4.89
N LEU A 153 7.10 6.60 6.15
CA LEU A 153 7.47 7.96 6.56
C LEU A 153 8.81 8.40 5.96
N ALA A 154 9.69 7.46 5.60
CA ALA A 154 10.96 7.74 4.93
C ALA A 154 10.78 8.31 3.52
N ALA A 155 9.59 8.19 2.90
CA ALA A 155 9.31 8.77 1.60
C ALA A 155 9.49 10.30 1.57
N LEU A 156 9.26 10.99 2.70
CA LEU A 156 9.48 12.44 2.80
C LEU A 156 10.97 12.82 2.70
N GLY A 157 11.89 11.88 2.95
CA GLY A 157 13.34 12.07 2.88
C GLY A 157 13.95 11.83 1.49
N LEU A 158 13.13 11.59 0.47
CA LEU A 158 13.59 11.38 -0.91
C LEU A 158 13.89 12.71 -1.63
N LEU A 159 14.83 13.49 -1.09
CA LEU A 159 15.11 14.90 -1.45
C LEU A 159 15.49 15.15 -2.92
N GLY A 160 15.84 14.11 -3.67
CA GLY A 160 16.16 14.24 -5.09
C GLY A 160 14.94 14.30 -6.01
N TYR A 161 13.73 14.05 -5.50
CA TYR A 161 12.52 13.98 -6.32
C TYR A 161 11.55 15.11 -5.99
N ASP A 162 10.96 15.69 -7.02
CA ASP A 162 9.88 16.68 -6.91
C ASP A 162 8.59 16.02 -6.39
N ARG A 163 8.39 14.76 -6.79
CA ARG A 163 7.16 14.00 -6.57
C ARG A 163 7.46 12.53 -6.30
N VAL A 164 6.79 11.98 -5.28
CA VAL A 164 6.87 10.56 -4.94
C VAL A 164 5.46 9.99 -4.86
N ILE A 165 5.18 8.99 -5.69
CA ILE A 165 3.96 8.20 -5.61
C ILE A 165 4.26 7.00 -4.71
N VAL A 166 3.70 6.99 -3.51
CA VAL A 166 3.85 5.87 -2.58
C VAL A 166 2.73 4.87 -2.80
N LEU A 167 3.09 3.59 -2.91
CA LEU A 167 2.15 2.47 -3.02
C LEU A 167 2.38 1.45 -1.89
N ASP A 168 1.29 0.93 -1.33
CA ASP A 168 1.34 -0.19 -0.41
C ASP A 168 1.78 -1.47 -1.10
N VAL A 169 2.43 -2.36 -0.35
CA VAL A 169 2.99 -3.60 -0.89
C VAL A 169 1.92 -4.55 -1.44
N ASP A 170 0.67 -4.41 -1.00
CA ASP A 170 -0.49 -5.20 -1.45
C ASP A 170 -1.37 -4.45 -2.48
N CYS A 171 -0.90 -3.34 -3.04
CA CYS A 171 -1.51 -2.73 -4.20
C CYS A 171 -1.26 -3.56 -5.48
N VAL A 172 -2.15 -3.40 -6.46
CA VAL A 172 -1.99 -3.83 -7.85
C VAL A 172 -2.42 -2.70 -8.76
N VAL A 173 -1.52 -2.30 -9.65
CA VAL A 173 -1.78 -1.22 -10.61
C VAL A 173 -2.37 -1.82 -11.88
N LEU A 174 -3.56 -1.35 -12.24
CA LEU A 174 -4.34 -1.87 -13.36
C LEU A 174 -4.29 -0.93 -14.57
N ARG A 175 -3.91 0.33 -14.35
CA ARG A 175 -3.74 1.35 -15.38
C ARG A 175 -2.53 2.21 -15.06
N ASN A 176 -1.93 2.80 -16.09
CA ASN A 176 -0.82 3.71 -15.90
C ASN A 176 -1.25 4.86 -14.97
N ILE A 177 -0.42 5.16 -13.97
CA ILE A 177 -0.65 6.19 -12.95
C ILE A 177 0.42 7.29 -12.99
N ASP A 178 1.21 7.36 -14.06
CA ASP A 178 2.35 8.28 -14.15
C ASP A 178 1.91 9.75 -14.11
N HIS A 179 0.69 10.04 -14.56
CA HIS A 179 0.11 11.39 -14.46
C HIS A 179 -0.07 11.86 -13.01
N LEU A 180 -0.04 10.97 -12.02
CA LEU A 180 -0.01 11.37 -10.61
C LEU A 180 1.28 12.11 -10.24
N ALA A 181 2.33 12.02 -11.05
CA ALA A 181 3.51 12.87 -10.91
C ALA A 181 3.17 14.36 -11.02
N PHE A 182 2.05 14.73 -11.63
CA PHE A 182 1.61 16.13 -11.72
C PHE A 182 0.49 16.46 -10.72
N ALA A 183 0.01 15.48 -9.96
CA ALA A 183 -1.01 15.71 -8.96
C ALA A 183 -0.46 16.60 -7.84
N PRO A 184 -1.31 17.46 -7.24
CA PRO A 184 -0.90 18.26 -6.11
C PRO A 184 -0.63 17.37 -4.88
N ALA A 185 0.36 17.76 -4.08
CA ALA A 185 0.79 17.03 -2.88
C ALA A 185 0.51 17.88 -1.61
N PRO A 186 0.24 17.24 -0.46
CA PRO A 186 0.10 15.81 -0.26
C PRO A 186 -1.28 15.30 -0.74
N GLY A 187 -1.29 14.26 -1.58
CA GLY A 187 -2.49 13.68 -2.20
C GLY A 187 -2.84 12.33 -1.60
N PHE A 188 -4.12 12.11 -1.27
CA PHE A 188 -4.63 10.90 -0.62
C PHE A 188 -6.01 10.51 -1.12
N VAL A 189 -6.36 9.22 -1.02
CA VAL A 189 -7.74 8.76 -1.19
C VAL A 189 -8.43 8.68 0.17
N TYR A 190 -9.62 9.27 0.27
CA TYR A 190 -10.51 9.08 1.42
C TYR A 190 -11.47 7.93 1.14
N ARG A 191 -11.76 7.15 2.18
CA ARG A 191 -12.61 5.98 2.07
C ARG A 191 -13.46 5.75 3.30
N ARG A 192 -14.48 4.92 3.14
CA ARG A 192 -15.34 4.44 4.23
C ARG A 192 -14.74 3.18 4.86
N LYS A 193 -14.76 3.07 6.18
CA LYS A 193 -14.43 1.81 6.86
C LYS A 193 -15.50 0.75 6.57
N LEU A 194 -15.08 -0.35 5.94
CA LEU A 194 -15.92 -1.46 5.48
C LEU A 194 -16.73 -2.19 6.55
N ARG A 195 -16.32 -2.11 7.82
CA ARG A 195 -16.95 -2.89 8.90
C ARG A 195 -18.15 -2.21 9.53
N GLU A 196 -18.44 -0.97 9.19
CA GLU A 196 -19.62 -0.28 9.72
C GLU A 196 -20.80 -0.55 8.82
N LYS A 197 -21.76 -1.32 9.37
CA LYS A 197 -23.07 -1.44 8.77
C LYS A 197 -23.63 -0.03 8.59
N CYS A 198 -24.14 0.26 7.40
CA CYS A 198 -24.88 1.49 7.07
C CYS A 198 -26.04 1.81 8.01
N THR A 199 -26.44 0.82 8.82
CA THR A 199 -27.50 0.89 9.81
C THR A 199 -27.03 1.35 11.19
N SER A 200 -25.72 1.48 11.44
CA SER A 200 -25.24 1.86 12.76
C SER A 200 -25.50 3.35 13.03
N ARG A 201 -26.17 3.66 14.15
CA ARG A 201 -26.33 5.04 14.67
C ARG A 201 -24.99 5.73 14.95
N ALA A 202 -23.88 4.98 14.97
CA ALA A 202 -22.53 5.48 15.22
C ALA A 202 -21.94 6.33 14.09
N GLY A 203 -22.67 6.52 12.98
CA GLY A 203 -22.23 7.30 11.83
C GLY A 203 -21.28 6.54 10.92
N LEU A 204 -21.11 7.04 9.69
CA LEU A 204 -20.15 6.52 8.73
C LEU A 204 -18.75 6.95 9.18
N LYS A 205 -17.85 6.01 9.52
CA LYS A 205 -16.44 6.35 9.74
C LYS A 205 -15.69 6.42 8.43
N TRP A 206 -15.04 7.55 8.26
CA TRP A 206 -14.16 7.86 7.15
C TRP A 206 -12.71 7.71 7.58
N GLU A 207 -11.87 7.42 6.61
CA GLU A 207 -10.43 7.39 6.79
C GLU A 207 -9.70 7.90 5.56
N LEU A 208 -8.66 8.67 5.82
CA LEU A 208 -7.58 8.90 4.86
C LEU A 208 -6.79 7.60 4.73
N SER A 209 -6.66 7.06 3.52
CA SER A 209 -5.93 5.81 3.24
C SER A 209 -4.50 6.11 2.84
N SER A 210 -3.52 5.46 3.48
CA SER A 210 -2.11 5.57 3.07
C SER A 210 -1.67 4.53 2.04
N GLY A 211 -2.64 3.79 1.45
CA GLY A 211 -2.39 2.79 0.41
C GLY A 211 -1.79 3.35 -0.88
N VAL A 212 -2.20 4.57 -1.24
CA VAL A 212 -1.69 5.34 -2.37
C VAL A 212 -1.59 6.78 -1.91
N MET A 213 -0.38 7.35 -2.02
CA MET A 213 -0.10 8.74 -1.63
C MET A 213 0.69 9.44 -2.72
N VAL A 214 0.43 10.72 -2.93
CA VAL A 214 1.29 11.60 -3.75
C VAL A 214 1.96 12.59 -2.82
N LEU A 215 3.27 12.48 -2.65
CA LEU A 215 4.03 13.29 -1.71
C LEU A 215 5.01 14.20 -2.44
N GLN A 216 5.29 15.35 -1.81
CA GLN A 216 6.42 16.20 -2.15
C GLN A 216 7.48 15.98 -1.08
N PRO A 217 8.58 15.27 -1.38
CA PRO A 217 9.69 15.13 -0.45
C PRO A 217 10.28 16.49 -0.06
N GLY A 218 10.84 16.58 1.13
CA GLY A 218 11.47 17.81 1.61
C GLY A 218 12.06 17.63 2.99
N ALA A 219 13.24 18.21 3.21
CA ALA A 219 13.96 18.07 4.47
C ALA A 219 13.13 18.62 5.64
N THR A 220 12.43 19.73 5.42
CA THR A 220 11.52 20.34 6.41
C THR A 220 10.40 19.39 6.82
N GLU A 221 9.69 18.79 5.85
CA GLU A 221 8.60 17.86 6.13
C GLU A 221 9.11 16.56 6.76
N SER A 222 10.22 16.02 6.27
CA SER A 222 10.86 14.84 6.87
C SER A 222 11.23 15.07 8.33
N ASN A 223 11.89 16.20 8.64
CA ASN A 223 12.25 16.56 10.01
C ASN A 223 11.03 16.81 10.90
N ARG A 224 9.97 17.44 10.35
CA ARG A 224 8.70 17.64 11.06
C ARG A 224 8.05 16.30 11.40
N MET A 225 8.10 15.34 10.48
CA MET A 225 7.57 13.99 10.70
C MET A 225 8.35 13.26 11.80
N LEU A 226 9.69 13.31 11.77
CA LEU A 226 10.52 12.69 12.81
C LEU A 226 10.26 13.31 14.19
N ARG A 227 10.09 14.63 14.28
CA ARG A 227 9.70 15.30 15.53
C ARG A 227 8.33 14.84 16.02
N LEU A 228 7.33 14.75 15.14
CA LEU A 228 6.01 14.23 15.49
C LEU A 228 6.11 12.80 16.02
N MET A 229 6.86 11.93 15.35
CA MET A 229 7.07 10.55 15.79
C MET A 229 7.68 10.47 17.19
N ARG A 230 8.72 11.28 17.48
CA ARG A 230 9.33 11.35 18.82
C ARG A 230 8.34 11.83 19.88
N GLN A 231 7.60 12.91 19.61
CA GLN A 231 6.57 13.42 20.54
C GLN A 231 5.47 12.40 20.83
N ARG A 232 5.17 11.53 19.86
CA ARG A 232 4.13 10.50 19.95
C ARG A 232 4.66 9.16 20.45
N ALA A 233 5.97 8.99 20.61
CA ALA A 233 6.59 7.72 20.95
C ALA A 233 6.13 7.18 22.30
N GLU A 234 5.98 8.08 23.28
CA GLU A 234 5.65 7.73 24.67
C GLU A 234 4.14 7.61 24.94
N GLN A 235 3.30 8.02 23.99
CA GLN A 235 1.86 7.93 24.16
C GLN A 235 1.43 6.47 24.31
N ARG A 236 0.48 6.21 25.22
CA ARG A 236 -0.05 4.87 25.44
C ARG A 236 -1.08 4.45 24.38
N HIS A 237 -1.78 5.44 23.83
CA HIS A 237 -2.88 5.21 22.90
C HIS A 237 -2.87 6.27 21.80
N ILE A 238 -3.28 5.84 20.61
CA ILE A 238 -3.64 6.72 19.51
C ILE A 238 -5.02 6.32 18.98
N VAL A 239 -5.74 7.27 18.42
CA VAL A 239 -6.97 6.98 17.69
C VAL A 239 -6.60 6.49 16.29
N GLY A 240 -6.82 5.21 16.00
CA GLY A 240 -6.50 4.66 14.68
C GLY A 240 -6.32 3.14 14.66
N ASP A 241 -5.59 2.66 13.66
CA ASP A 241 -5.23 1.24 13.46
C ASP A 241 -3.90 0.85 14.12
N GLY A 242 -3.16 1.84 14.64
CA GLY A 242 -1.83 1.62 15.22
C GLY A 242 -0.73 1.50 14.16
N GLY A 243 -1.00 1.85 12.90
CA GLY A 243 -0.03 1.93 11.81
C GLY A 243 0.31 3.37 11.41
N ASP A 244 1.04 3.51 10.29
CA ASP A 244 1.43 4.79 9.69
C ASP A 244 0.24 5.69 9.36
N GLN A 245 -0.90 5.12 8.97
CA GLN A 245 -2.11 5.86 8.65
C GLN A 245 -2.61 6.70 9.84
N SER A 246 -2.38 6.22 11.06
CA SER A 246 -2.70 6.97 12.30
C SER A 246 -1.86 8.25 12.42
N ILE A 247 -0.64 8.26 11.88
CA ILE A 247 0.25 9.43 11.84
C ILE A 247 -0.12 10.37 10.70
N TRP A 248 -0.32 9.86 9.48
CA TRP A 248 -0.63 10.68 8.31
C TRP A 248 -1.88 11.55 8.50
N ARG A 249 -2.89 11.03 9.21
CA ARG A 249 -4.13 11.76 9.54
C ARG A 249 -3.90 13.05 10.31
N ILE A 250 -2.87 13.09 11.15
CA ILE A 250 -2.60 14.23 12.04
C ILE A 250 -1.39 15.05 11.59
N PHE A 251 -0.67 14.58 10.56
CA PHE A 251 0.56 15.23 10.12
C PHE A 251 0.30 16.52 9.36
N TRP A 252 -0.66 16.53 8.44
CA TRP A 252 -1.11 17.74 7.76
C TRP A 252 -2.47 18.19 8.25
N SER A 253 -2.73 19.49 8.24
CA SER A 253 -4.06 20.05 8.51
C SER A 253 -4.93 20.06 7.25
N ARG A 254 -4.32 20.04 6.06
CA ARG A 254 -4.98 20.03 4.77
C ARG A 254 -4.26 19.12 3.78
N VAL A 255 -5.02 18.40 2.96
CA VAL A 255 -4.52 17.51 1.90
C VAL A 255 -5.34 17.66 0.62
N PHE A 256 -4.83 17.13 -0.49
CA PHE A 256 -5.56 16.99 -1.74
C PHE A 256 -6.20 15.60 -1.83
N GLU A 257 -7.44 15.53 -2.30
CA GLU A 257 -8.19 14.29 -2.44
C GLU A 257 -8.08 13.73 -3.85
N LEU A 258 -7.57 12.50 -3.92
CA LEU A 258 -7.53 11.67 -5.11
C LEU A 258 -8.84 10.88 -5.24
N PRO A 259 -9.30 10.60 -6.48
CA PRO A 259 -10.46 9.77 -6.70
C PRO A 259 -10.34 8.36 -6.10
N ALA A 260 -11.47 7.79 -5.69
CA ALA A 260 -11.55 6.44 -5.13
C ALA A 260 -10.88 5.36 -6.00
N ALA A 261 -10.90 5.52 -7.33
CA ALA A 261 -10.25 4.64 -8.29
C ALA A 261 -8.74 4.44 -8.10
N TYR A 262 -8.05 5.39 -7.47
CA TYR A 262 -6.61 5.31 -7.22
C TYR A 262 -6.27 4.51 -5.96
N ASN A 263 -7.25 4.00 -5.21
CA ASN A 263 -7.01 3.18 -4.03
C ASN A 263 -8.27 2.34 -3.72
N ALA A 264 -8.81 1.67 -4.74
CA ALA A 264 -10.07 0.94 -4.63
C ALA A 264 -9.86 -0.39 -3.89
N TYR A 265 -10.74 -0.74 -2.95
CA TYR A 265 -10.62 -2.04 -2.28
C TYR A 265 -11.41 -3.09 -3.04
N LYS A 266 -11.01 -4.35 -2.91
CA LYS A 266 -11.77 -5.49 -3.47
C LYS A 266 -13.25 -5.47 -3.08
N THR A 267 -13.56 -5.08 -1.85
CA THR A 267 -14.93 -5.00 -1.36
C THR A 267 -15.74 -3.88 -1.98
N ASP A 268 -15.08 -2.81 -2.43
CA ASP A 268 -15.74 -1.70 -3.12
C ASP A 268 -16.18 -2.18 -4.50
N ALA A 269 -15.31 -2.94 -5.18
CA ALA A 269 -15.50 -3.45 -6.54
C ALA A 269 -16.62 -4.52 -6.72
N VAL A 270 -17.12 -5.19 -5.68
CA VAL A 270 -17.83 -6.49 -5.86
C VAL A 270 -19.36 -6.43 -5.86
N PRO A 271 -20.02 -5.73 -4.93
CA PRO A 271 -21.49 -5.62 -4.96
C PRO A 271 -21.97 -4.18 -5.19
N SER A 272 -21.17 -3.18 -4.82
CA SER A 272 -21.61 -1.79 -4.85
C SER A 272 -21.55 -1.22 -6.27
N TRP A 273 -20.49 -1.50 -7.03
CA TRP A 273 -20.36 -0.99 -8.41
C TRP A 273 -21.41 -1.58 -9.36
N ARG A 274 -22.06 -2.69 -9.00
CA ARG A 274 -23.22 -3.24 -9.76
C ARG A 274 -24.46 -2.36 -9.74
N ARG A 275 -24.64 -1.54 -8.70
CA ARG A 275 -25.79 -0.61 -8.61
C ARG A 275 -25.49 0.73 -9.28
N VAL A 276 -24.22 0.98 -9.58
CA VAL A 276 -23.84 2.09 -10.45
C VAL A 276 -23.97 1.60 -11.88
N LYS A 277 -25.01 2.04 -12.58
CA LYS A 277 -25.03 1.91 -14.04
C LYS A 277 -23.80 2.65 -14.59
N GLY A 278 -22.87 1.93 -15.22
CA GLY A 278 -21.76 2.50 -15.98
C GLY A 278 -20.38 2.55 -15.31
N ALA A 279 -20.21 2.10 -14.06
CA ALA A 279 -18.87 1.94 -13.48
C ALA A 279 -18.31 0.57 -13.90
N GLU A 280 -17.35 0.58 -14.81
CA GLU A 280 -16.73 -0.63 -15.31
C GLU A 280 -15.39 -0.89 -14.57
N SER A 281 -14.90 -2.13 -14.61
CA SER A 281 -13.56 -2.48 -14.12
C SER A 281 -12.47 -1.58 -14.73
N HIS A 282 -12.73 -1.05 -15.92
CA HIS A 282 -11.89 -0.09 -16.62
C HIS A 282 -11.74 1.26 -15.91
N ASP A 283 -12.48 1.56 -14.86
CA ASP A 283 -12.31 2.82 -14.16
C ASP A 283 -11.36 2.72 -12.96
N ILE A 284 -10.88 1.52 -12.60
CA ILE A 284 -9.94 1.32 -11.49
C ILE A 284 -8.50 1.51 -11.99
N PHE A 285 -7.76 2.39 -11.33
CA PHE A 285 -6.33 2.59 -11.58
C PHE A 285 -5.48 1.70 -10.68
N VAL A 286 -5.82 1.67 -9.39
CA VAL A 286 -5.10 0.88 -8.39
C VAL A 286 -6.10 0.12 -7.53
N LEU A 287 -5.93 -1.19 -7.48
CA LEU A 287 -6.63 -2.06 -6.55
C LEU A 287 -5.76 -2.26 -5.31
N HIS A 288 -6.26 -1.87 -4.15
CA HIS A 288 -5.65 -2.16 -2.85
C HIS A 288 -6.20 -3.50 -2.34
N ASP A 289 -5.40 -4.56 -2.52
CA ASP A 289 -5.78 -5.93 -2.21
C ASP A 289 -5.51 -6.27 -0.74
N ILE A 290 -6.25 -5.60 0.16
CA ILE A 290 -6.13 -5.89 1.58
C ILE A 290 -6.61 -7.31 1.93
N TRP A 291 -5.77 -8.04 2.64
CA TRP A 291 -6.05 -9.37 3.17
C TRP A 291 -7.02 -9.30 4.38
N PRO A 292 -7.93 -10.26 4.67
CA PRO A 292 -8.13 -11.58 4.06
C PRO A 292 -9.51 -11.67 3.38
N VAL A 293 -9.87 -10.72 2.52
CA VAL A 293 -11.15 -10.85 1.80
C VAL A 293 -10.98 -11.99 0.79
N ARG A 294 -11.41 -13.20 1.19
CA ARG A 294 -11.38 -14.39 0.34
C ARG A 294 -11.98 -14.01 -1.01
N TRP A 295 -11.32 -14.43 -2.08
CA TRP A 295 -11.84 -14.36 -3.44
C TRP A 295 -13.10 -15.23 -3.51
N TRP A 296 -14.22 -14.65 -3.12
CA TRP A 296 -15.54 -15.22 -3.26
C TRP A 296 -15.75 -15.63 -4.71
N ALA A 297 -16.30 -16.83 -4.93
CA ALA A 297 -16.69 -17.35 -6.23
C ALA A 297 -17.53 -16.34 -7.06
N GLY A 298 -18.18 -15.39 -6.39
CA GLY A 298 -18.93 -14.29 -7.00
C GLY A 298 -18.13 -13.27 -7.82
N TRP A 299 -16.80 -13.20 -7.73
CA TRP A 299 -15.98 -12.39 -8.67
C TRP A 299 -15.95 -13.00 -10.06
N ARG A 300 -15.73 -14.33 -10.12
CA ARG A 300 -15.54 -15.07 -11.39
C ARG A 300 -16.80 -15.07 -12.25
N ALA A 301 -17.98 -14.94 -11.64
CA ALA A 301 -19.26 -15.04 -12.34
C ALA A 301 -19.70 -13.75 -13.07
N LYS A 302 -18.99 -12.61 -12.95
CA LYS A 302 -19.50 -11.27 -13.34
C LYS A 302 -18.39 -10.35 -13.88
N ALA A 303 -18.71 -9.09 -14.20
CA ALA A 303 -17.84 -8.05 -14.80
C ALA A 303 -16.43 -7.85 -14.19
N GLY A 304 -16.09 -8.52 -13.08
CA GLY A 304 -14.74 -8.59 -12.51
C GLY A 304 -13.94 -9.83 -12.92
N ALA A 305 -14.42 -10.67 -13.85
CA ALA A 305 -13.73 -11.90 -14.27
C ALA A 305 -12.37 -11.60 -14.91
N GLU A 306 -12.30 -10.62 -15.82
CA GLU A 306 -11.05 -10.18 -16.43
C GLU A 306 -10.06 -9.66 -15.37
N LEU A 307 -10.52 -8.78 -14.48
CA LEU A 307 -9.70 -8.26 -13.38
C LEU A 307 -9.23 -9.40 -12.46
N PHE A 308 -10.10 -10.36 -12.16
CA PHE A 308 -9.76 -11.54 -11.36
C PHE A 308 -8.67 -12.38 -12.05
N ASP A 309 -8.81 -12.65 -13.34
CA ASP A 309 -7.86 -13.44 -14.11
C ASP A 309 -6.53 -12.72 -14.27
N GLN A 310 -6.53 -11.40 -14.49
CA GLN A 310 -5.33 -10.56 -14.49
C GLN A 310 -4.61 -10.64 -13.13
N LEU A 311 -5.33 -10.46 -12.03
CA LEU A 311 -4.76 -10.53 -10.67
C LEU A 311 -4.21 -11.91 -10.35
N ARG A 312 -4.91 -12.97 -10.78
CA ARG A 312 -4.47 -14.35 -10.62
C ARG A 312 -3.24 -14.64 -11.44
N SER A 313 -3.18 -14.15 -12.69
CA SER A 313 -2.01 -14.27 -13.57
C SER A 313 -0.80 -13.60 -12.94
N LEU A 314 -0.91 -12.34 -12.52
CA LEU A 314 0.16 -11.59 -11.85
C LEU A 314 0.61 -12.29 -10.55
N SER A 315 -0.34 -12.80 -9.76
CA SER A 315 -0.01 -13.51 -8.51
C SER A 315 0.73 -14.84 -8.77
N ARG A 316 0.36 -15.58 -9.83
CA ARG A 316 1.06 -16.81 -10.24
C ARG A 316 2.45 -16.51 -10.76
N GLN A 317 2.61 -15.48 -11.58
CA GLN A 317 3.91 -15.04 -12.08
C GLN A 317 4.82 -14.65 -10.90
N ALA A 318 4.32 -13.80 -9.99
CA ALA A 318 5.06 -13.40 -8.80
C ALA A 318 5.46 -14.60 -7.93
N ALA A 319 4.57 -15.56 -7.71
CA ALA A 319 4.89 -16.79 -6.96
C ALA A 319 5.91 -17.67 -7.71
N GLY A 320 5.80 -17.78 -9.04
CA GLY A 320 6.72 -18.51 -9.90
C GLY A 320 8.16 -18.01 -9.79
N GLU A 321 8.36 -16.70 -9.63
CA GLU A 321 9.69 -16.14 -9.35
C GLU A 321 10.30 -16.78 -8.10
N TRP A 322 9.51 -17.02 -7.05
CA TRP A 322 9.98 -17.55 -5.75
C TRP A 322 10.11 -19.07 -5.70
N ASN A 323 9.29 -19.80 -6.46
CA ASN A 323 9.28 -21.27 -6.46
C ASN A 323 10.59 -21.91 -6.96
N MET A 324 11.47 -21.16 -7.65
CA MET A 324 12.83 -21.63 -7.97
C MET A 324 13.81 -21.58 -6.78
N MET A 325 13.37 -21.16 -5.60
CA MET A 325 14.21 -20.97 -4.41
C MET A 325 13.64 -21.57 -3.13
N GLU A 326 12.58 -22.38 -3.18
CA GLU A 326 12.39 -23.32 -2.07
C GLU A 326 13.68 -24.13 -1.96
N PRO A 327 14.38 -24.09 -0.81
CA PRO A 327 15.41 -25.09 -0.56
C PRO A 327 14.77 -26.43 -0.85
N ARG A 328 15.44 -27.30 -1.62
CA ARG A 328 15.06 -28.71 -1.65
C ARG A 328 14.82 -29.08 -0.20
N ARG A 329 13.59 -29.44 0.18
CA ARG A 329 13.33 -29.87 1.55
C ARG A 329 14.25 -31.05 1.79
N VAL A 330 15.32 -30.86 2.55
CA VAL A 330 16.11 -31.97 3.01
C VAL A 330 15.39 -32.48 4.24
N CYS A 331 14.43 -33.36 4.00
CA CYS A 331 13.75 -34.06 5.07
C CYS A 331 14.67 -35.19 5.51
N TYR A 332 15.25 -35.08 6.70
CA TYR A 332 16.01 -36.16 7.31
C TYR A 332 15.08 -37.00 8.18
N ARG A 333 15.26 -38.32 8.15
CA ARG A 333 14.47 -39.25 8.96
C ARG A 333 15.13 -39.34 10.34
N LYS A 334 14.51 -38.74 11.36
CA LYS A 334 14.94 -38.89 12.75
C LYS A 334 13.86 -39.69 13.48
N ASP A 335 14.16 -40.96 13.75
CA ASP A 335 13.43 -41.90 14.62
C ASP A 335 11.92 -41.64 14.78
N VAL A 336 11.17 -41.97 13.72
CA VAL A 336 9.69 -42.01 13.64
C VAL A 336 8.99 -40.68 13.27
N ILE A 337 9.70 -39.55 13.14
CA ILE A 337 9.09 -38.29 12.66
C ILE A 337 9.89 -37.70 11.49
N ASN A 338 9.18 -37.36 10.40
CA ASN A 338 9.76 -36.58 9.31
C ASN A 338 9.89 -35.12 9.78
N VAL A 339 11.10 -34.72 10.15
CA VAL A 339 11.43 -33.31 10.40
C VAL A 339 12.01 -32.76 9.09
N CYS A 340 11.26 -31.85 8.46
CA CYS A 340 11.78 -31.10 7.32
C CYS A 340 12.27 -29.75 7.85
N GLU A 341 13.58 -29.60 7.95
CA GLU A 341 14.21 -28.33 8.24
C GLU A 341 14.49 -27.60 6.93
N PHE A 342 14.39 -26.27 6.96
CA PHE A 342 14.95 -25.46 5.89
C PHE A 342 16.46 -25.43 6.14
N GLU A 343 17.22 -26.15 5.32
CA GLU A 343 18.67 -26.06 5.34
C GLU A 343 19.05 -24.67 4.79
N ASP A 344 19.15 -23.69 5.68
CA ASP A 344 19.90 -22.47 5.40
C ASP A 344 21.37 -22.89 5.29
N GLN A 345 21.80 -23.37 4.12
CA GLN A 345 23.21 -23.35 3.75
C GLN A 345 23.62 -21.89 3.57
N TRP A 346 23.68 -21.17 4.68
CA TRP A 346 24.50 -19.99 4.84
C TRP A 346 25.89 -20.51 5.21
N GLN A 347 26.67 -20.90 4.20
CA GLN A 347 28.11 -20.88 4.36
C GLN A 347 28.46 -19.41 4.51
N GLY A 348 28.69 -18.98 5.75
CA GLY A 348 29.23 -17.66 6.02
C GLY A 348 30.50 -17.52 5.19
N GLU A 349 30.48 -16.58 4.24
CA GLU A 349 31.72 -16.05 3.68
C GLU A 349 32.54 -15.55 4.87
N GLY A 350 33.60 -16.29 5.18
CA GLY A 350 34.53 -15.94 6.22
C GLY A 350 35.04 -14.53 5.98
N MET A 351 34.71 -13.61 6.87
CA MET A 351 35.56 -12.46 7.13
C MET A 351 36.90 -13.03 7.60
N ALA A 352 37.85 -13.14 6.67
CA ALA A 352 39.25 -13.23 7.02
C ALA A 352 39.61 -11.94 7.77
N MET A 353 39.72 -12.04 9.10
CA MET A 353 40.49 -11.10 9.89
C MET A 353 41.95 -11.30 9.48
N GLY A 354 42.41 -10.51 8.52
CA GLY A 354 43.83 -10.29 8.31
C GLY A 354 44.32 -9.33 9.39
N GLU A 355 44.96 -9.86 10.42
CA GLU A 355 45.87 -9.09 11.25
C GLU A 355 47.12 -8.77 10.41
N GLY A 356 47.46 -7.50 10.34
CA GLY A 356 48.69 -6.93 9.80
C GLY A 356 49.01 -5.66 10.56
#